data_AF-A0A2E3RP01-F1
#
_entry.id   AF-A0A2E3RP01-F1
#
_cell.length_a   1.000
_cell.length_b   1.000
_cell.length_c   1.000
_cell.angle_alpha   90.00
_cell.angle_beta   90.00
_cell.angle_gamma   90.00
#
_symmetry.space_group_name_H-M   'P 1'
#
loop_
_entity.id
_entity.type
_entity.pdbx_description
1 polymer ?
#
loop_
_entity_poly.entity_id
_entity_poly.type
_entity_poly.pdbx_seq_one_letter_code
_entity_poly.pdbx_strand_id
1 'polypeptide(L)'
;MRAQAVIIIAFSTTLLGGCRQKFAAPISDAATQQQQLDAGYSLLLGLMEDESRVKDVLVIKSAPDDTKTLLKDISTTCSEAAEQLQAFGEADPDLAMDQPGLPLLEQATRDAIASATAGRILLAGKTFEVRILLTQAEALNYGNFLARSIAKGDTDPDRSKYLDGLASRLEQLWKRTTARFDELVQQPADSG
;
A
#
# COMPACT_ATOMS: atom_id res chain seq x y z
N MET A 1 12.14 -57.98 52.85
CA MET A 1 11.13 -57.04 52.30
C MET A 1 11.76 -55.66 52.21
N ARG A 2 11.40 -54.93 51.13
CA ARG A 2 11.84 -53.58 50.69
C ARG A 2 13.13 -53.55 49.88
N ALA A 3 13.22 -52.86 48.74
CA ALA A 3 12.31 -52.52 47.65
C ALA A 3 13.24 -51.85 46.61
N GLN A 4 13.09 -52.22 45.34
CA GLN A 4 13.81 -51.65 44.20
C GLN A 4 13.42 -50.17 43.99
N ALA A 5 14.33 -49.36 43.44
CA ALA A 5 13.94 -48.31 42.49
C ALA A 5 15.16 -47.84 41.67
N VAL A 6 15.17 -48.24 40.40
CA VAL A 6 15.97 -47.69 39.31
C VAL A 6 15.47 -46.26 39.03
N ILE A 7 16.35 -45.27 39.01
CA ILE A 7 16.02 -43.93 38.53
C ILE A 7 16.64 -43.75 37.15
N ILE A 8 15.74 -43.71 36.16
CA ILE A 8 15.99 -43.50 34.73
C ILE A 8 16.38 -42.03 34.51
N ILE A 9 17.50 -41.82 33.82
CA ILE A 9 17.90 -40.52 33.27
C ILE A 9 17.00 -40.20 32.08
N ALA A 10 16.20 -39.13 32.17
CA ALA A 10 15.42 -38.60 31.05
C ALA A 10 16.00 -37.23 30.64
N PHE A 11 16.83 -37.27 29.59
CA PHE A 11 17.29 -36.11 28.83
C PHE A 11 16.10 -35.61 28.00
N SER A 12 15.55 -34.43 28.31
CA SER A 12 14.46 -33.82 27.50
C SER A 12 14.95 -32.56 26.79
N THR A 13 14.82 -32.66 25.48
CA THR A 13 15.17 -31.77 24.37
C THR A 13 14.45 -30.41 24.37
N THR A 14 15.23 -29.38 24.03
CA THR A 14 14.90 -28.16 23.25
C THR A 14 13.44 -27.80 23.00
N LEU A 15 13.01 -26.66 23.54
CA LEU A 15 11.90 -25.86 22.99
C LEU A 15 12.49 -24.68 22.21
N LEU A 16 12.30 -24.71 20.89
CA LEU A 16 12.52 -23.57 20.00
C LEU A 16 11.52 -22.46 20.36
N GLY A 17 12.03 -21.37 20.94
CA GLY A 17 11.27 -20.13 21.16
C GLY A 17 11.03 -19.41 19.84
N GLY A 18 9.99 -19.80 19.11
CA GLY A 18 9.45 -18.99 18.02
C GLY A 18 8.86 -17.69 18.58
N CYS A 19 9.32 -16.54 18.10
CA CYS A 19 8.66 -15.26 18.34
C CYS A 19 7.23 -15.34 17.79
N ARG A 20 6.23 -15.56 18.66
CA ARG A 20 4.84 -15.28 18.33
C ARG A 20 4.74 -13.77 18.12
N GLN A 21 4.61 -13.31 16.87
CA GLN A 21 4.07 -11.99 16.59
C GLN A 21 2.66 -11.96 17.18
N LYS A 22 2.50 -11.32 18.34
CA LYS A 22 1.20 -11.00 18.90
C LYS A 22 0.64 -9.85 18.08
N PHE A 23 -0.08 -10.15 17.01
CA PHE A 23 -1.03 -9.16 16.48
C PHE A 23 -2.12 -8.94 17.55
N ALA A 24 -2.57 -7.69 17.64
CA ALA A 24 -3.28 -7.09 18.74
C ALA A 24 -4.57 -7.84 19.18
N ALA A 25 -4.99 -7.54 20.42
CA ALA A 25 -6.18 -8.08 21.07
C ALA A 25 -7.46 -7.97 20.20
N PRO A 26 -8.43 -8.90 20.36
CA PRO A 26 -9.71 -8.79 19.66
C PRO A 26 -10.47 -7.59 20.23
N ILE A 27 -10.57 -6.50 19.48
CA ILE A 27 -11.63 -5.52 19.70
C ILE A 27 -12.77 -5.95 18.79
N SER A 28 -13.66 -6.77 19.33
CA SER A 28 -14.79 -7.38 18.65
C SER A 28 -16.08 -6.61 18.96
N ASP A 29 -16.13 -5.33 18.62
CA ASP A 29 -17.41 -4.61 18.51
C ASP A 29 -17.56 -4.13 17.06
N ALA A 30 -18.73 -4.39 16.47
CA ALA A 30 -19.03 -4.07 15.07
C ALA A 30 -18.78 -2.59 14.74
N ALA A 31 -19.03 -1.69 15.70
CA ALA A 31 -18.73 -0.25 15.56
C ALA A 31 -17.24 0.05 15.39
N THR A 32 -16.35 -0.69 16.06
CA THR A 32 -14.89 -0.53 15.90
C THR A 32 -14.43 -1.08 14.54
N GLN A 33 -15.06 -2.17 14.07
CA GLN A 33 -14.77 -2.73 12.75
C GLN A 33 -15.19 -1.80 11.62
N GLN A 34 -16.38 -1.19 11.71
CA GLN A 34 -16.84 -0.21 10.73
C GLN A 34 -15.92 1.01 10.68
N GLN A 35 -15.55 1.56 11.85
CA GLN A 35 -14.59 2.68 11.92
C GLN A 35 -13.24 2.36 11.27
N GLN A 36 -12.76 1.13 11.39
CA GLN A 36 -11.53 0.69 10.72
C GLN A 36 -11.70 0.57 9.21
N LEU A 37 -12.88 0.17 8.74
CA LEU A 37 -13.20 0.13 7.30
C LEU A 37 -13.29 1.53 6.71
N ASP A 38 -14.04 2.42 7.35
CA ASP A 38 -14.17 3.83 6.96
C ASP A 38 -12.80 4.50 6.85
N ALA A 39 -11.94 4.27 7.85
CA ALA A 39 -10.55 4.70 7.85
C ALA A 39 -9.75 4.14 6.65
N GLY A 40 -9.89 2.85 6.37
CA GLY A 40 -9.23 2.20 5.25
C GLY A 40 -9.66 2.78 3.91
N TYR A 41 -10.96 2.98 3.73
CA TYR A 41 -11.55 3.59 2.55
C TYR A 41 -11.08 5.02 2.34
N SER A 42 -11.08 5.84 3.40
CA SER A 42 -10.59 7.22 3.36
C SER A 42 -9.11 7.28 2.96
N LEU A 43 -8.28 6.38 3.50
CA LEU A 43 -6.86 6.27 3.13
C LEU A 43 -6.65 5.83 1.69
N LEU A 44 -7.43 4.85 1.22
CA LEU A 44 -7.33 4.37 -0.15
C LEU A 44 -7.76 5.44 -1.14
N LEU A 45 -8.86 6.16 -0.85
CA LEU A 45 -9.32 7.27 -1.67
C LEU A 45 -8.24 8.35 -1.78
N GLY A 46 -7.69 8.83 -0.66
CA GLY A 46 -6.63 9.84 -0.68
C GLY A 46 -5.40 9.40 -1.48
N LEU A 47 -4.99 8.13 -1.35
CA LEU A 47 -3.91 7.58 -2.17
C LEU A 47 -4.25 7.57 -3.67
N MET A 48 -5.45 7.15 -4.04
CA MET A 48 -5.87 7.12 -5.44
C MET A 48 -5.97 8.53 -6.02
N GLU A 49 -6.41 9.52 -5.24
CA GLU A 49 -6.42 10.93 -5.63
C GLU A 49 -5.00 11.47 -5.86
N ASP A 50 -4.06 11.21 -4.95
CA ASP A 50 -2.67 11.61 -5.11
C ASP A 50 -2.03 10.99 -6.35
N GLU A 51 -2.16 9.67 -6.52
CA GLU A 51 -1.55 8.95 -7.63
C GLU A 51 -2.25 9.23 -8.98
N SER A 52 -3.52 9.65 -8.97
CA SER A 52 -4.21 10.11 -10.18
C SER A 52 -3.50 11.28 -10.85
N ARG A 53 -2.68 12.02 -10.09
CA ARG A 53 -1.95 13.22 -10.54
C ARG A 53 -0.49 12.96 -10.84
N VAL A 54 0.01 11.73 -10.69
CA VAL A 54 1.45 11.47 -10.85
C VAL A 54 1.98 11.90 -12.23
N LYS A 55 1.17 11.75 -13.30
CA LYS A 55 1.57 12.17 -14.66
C LYS A 55 1.88 13.67 -14.77
N ASP A 56 1.35 14.50 -13.86
CA ASP A 56 1.54 15.96 -13.89
C ASP A 56 3.02 16.32 -13.68
N VAL A 57 3.81 15.45 -13.05
CA VAL A 57 5.26 15.62 -12.93
C VAL A 57 5.92 15.77 -14.31
N LEU A 58 5.34 15.17 -15.35
CA LEU A 58 5.83 15.20 -16.73
C LEU A 58 5.67 16.57 -17.41
N VAL A 59 4.90 17.48 -16.82
CA VAL A 59 4.83 18.88 -17.27
C VAL A 59 6.16 19.60 -17.02
N ILE A 60 6.85 19.23 -15.95
CA ILE A 60 8.09 19.87 -15.49
C ILE A 60 9.31 18.99 -15.78
N LYS A 61 9.14 17.66 -15.78
CA LYS A 61 10.22 16.68 -15.92
C LYS A 61 10.09 15.84 -17.18
N SER A 62 11.22 15.58 -17.83
CA SER A 62 11.28 14.59 -18.91
C SER A 62 11.65 13.22 -18.34
N ALA A 63 11.02 12.19 -18.89
CA ALA A 63 11.36 10.78 -18.67
C ALA A 63 11.47 10.08 -20.02
N PRO A 64 12.10 8.91 -20.11
CA PRO A 64 11.95 8.02 -21.26
C PRO A 64 10.48 7.61 -21.47
N ASP A 65 10.13 7.24 -22.69
CA ASP A 65 8.73 7.02 -23.07
C ASP A 65 8.07 5.84 -22.35
N ASP A 66 8.84 4.80 -21.99
CA ASP A 66 8.35 3.69 -21.17
C ASP A 66 7.89 4.19 -19.80
N THR A 67 8.71 5.01 -19.14
CA THR A 67 8.37 5.61 -17.84
C THR A 67 7.21 6.58 -17.97
N LYS A 68 7.16 7.42 -19.02
CA LYS A 68 6.00 8.30 -19.25
C LYS A 68 4.70 7.51 -19.38
N THR A 69 4.75 6.39 -20.09
CA THR A 69 3.59 5.51 -20.30
C THR A 69 3.15 4.90 -18.98
N LEU A 70 4.09 4.41 -18.16
CA LEU A 70 3.79 3.90 -16.83
C LEU A 70 3.11 4.95 -15.94
N LEU A 71 3.64 6.17 -15.87
CA LEU A 71 3.04 7.24 -15.06
C LEU A 71 1.64 7.62 -15.54
N LYS A 72 1.37 7.57 -16.85
CA LYS A 72 0.03 7.81 -17.41
C LYS A 72 -0.95 6.69 -17.07
N ASP A 73 -0.50 5.44 -17.14
CA ASP A 73 -1.33 4.28 -16.80
C ASP A 73 -1.68 4.25 -15.31
N ILE A 74 -0.72 4.60 -14.45
CA ILE A 74 -0.94 4.79 -13.01
C ILE A 74 -1.97 5.89 -12.78
N SER A 75 -1.71 7.08 -13.32
CA SER A 75 -2.62 8.23 -13.21
C SER A 75 -4.05 7.88 -13.65
N THR A 76 -4.21 7.19 -14.77
CA THR A 76 -5.53 6.79 -15.28
C THR A 76 -6.22 5.79 -14.36
N THR A 77 -5.50 4.72 -13.98
CA THR A 77 -6.04 3.67 -13.11
C THR A 77 -6.47 4.23 -11.75
N CYS A 78 -5.67 5.13 -11.18
CA CYS A 78 -5.95 5.75 -9.89
C CYS A 78 -7.06 6.80 -9.98
N SER A 79 -7.18 7.54 -11.09
CA SER A 79 -8.32 8.44 -11.32
C SER A 79 -9.64 7.68 -11.35
N GLU A 80 -9.73 6.61 -12.15
CA GLU A 80 -10.92 5.76 -12.23
C GLU A 80 -11.26 5.11 -10.87
N ALA A 81 -10.23 4.78 -10.08
CA ALA A 81 -10.41 4.24 -8.75
C ALA A 81 -10.94 5.27 -7.76
N ALA A 82 -10.40 6.48 -7.76
CA ALA A 82 -10.88 7.57 -6.91
C ALA A 82 -12.36 7.89 -7.21
N GLU A 83 -12.73 8.02 -8.49
CA GLU A 83 -14.12 8.25 -8.91
C GLU A 83 -15.05 7.14 -8.40
N GLN A 84 -14.65 5.87 -8.53
CA GLN A 84 -15.48 4.76 -8.05
C GLN A 84 -15.60 4.71 -6.52
N LEU A 85 -14.53 5.02 -5.79
CA LEU A 85 -14.53 5.06 -4.33
C LEU A 85 -15.42 6.19 -3.81
N GLN A 86 -15.38 7.37 -4.44
CA GLN A 86 -16.30 8.47 -4.15
C GLN A 86 -17.75 8.03 -4.39
N ALA A 87 -18.02 7.38 -5.53
CA ALA A 87 -19.36 6.86 -5.84
C ALA A 87 -19.86 5.84 -4.80
N PHE A 88 -18.99 5.04 -4.18
CA PHE A 88 -19.38 4.16 -3.07
C PHE A 88 -19.83 4.96 -1.84
N GLY A 89 -19.08 5.99 -1.44
CA GLY A 89 -19.46 6.85 -0.31
C GLY A 89 -20.73 7.67 -0.58
N GLU A 90 -20.96 8.09 -1.82
CA GLU A 90 -22.20 8.78 -2.20
C GLU A 90 -23.43 7.84 -2.17
N ALA A 91 -23.24 6.56 -2.52
CA ALA A 91 -24.30 5.56 -2.56
C ALA A 91 -24.64 4.98 -1.17
N ASP A 92 -23.68 4.99 -0.24
CA ASP A 92 -23.82 4.42 1.10
C ASP A 92 -23.44 5.45 2.19
N PRO A 93 -24.43 6.15 2.78
CA PRO A 93 -24.18 7.15 3.82
C PRO A 93 -23.55 6.60 5.11
N ASP A 94 -23.62 5.28 5.34
CA ASP A 94 -22.99 4.64 6.49
C ASP A 94 -21.48 4.40 6.27
N LEU A 95 -21.00 4.55 5.02
CA LEU A 95 -19.59 4.50 4.66
C LEU A 95 -18.95 5.89 4.76
N ALA A 96 -18.33 6.19 5.90
CA ALA A 96 -17.67 7.47 6.10
C ALA A 96 -16.34 7.55 5.33
N MET A 97 -16.27 8.43 4.32
CA MET A 97 -15.09 8.63 3.46
C MET A 97 -14.23 9.85 3.84
N ASP A 98 -14.65 10.62 4.84
CA ASP A 98 -14.03 11.90 5.23
C ASP A 98 -13.25 11.84 6.56
N GLN A 99 -13.19 10.66 7.18
CA GLN A 99 -12.49 10.45 8.43
C GLN A 99 -11.10 9.90 8.14
N PRO A 100 -10.03 10.73 8.15
CA PRO A 100 -8.69 10.19 8.19
C PRO A 100 -8.60 9.39 9.48
N GLY A 101 -8.71 8.07 9.41
CA GLY A 101 -8.65 7.19 10.59
C GLY A 101 -7.27 7.12 11.24
N LEU A 102 -6.46 8.16 11.01
CA LEU A 102 -5.15 8.40 11.57
C LEU A 102 -5.23 9.55 12.58
N PRO A 103 -4.47 9.49 13.69
CA PRO A 103 -4.31 10.63 14.57
C PRO A 103 -3.84 11.87 13.80
N LEU A 104 -4.31 13.07 14.17
CA LEU A 104 -3.99 14.33 13.49
C LEU A 104 -2.48 14.55 13.27
N LEU A 105 -1.65 14.20 14.25
CA LEU A 105 -0.20 14.34 14.14
C LEU A 105 0.42 13.35 13.14
N GLU A 106 -0.14 12.15 13.01
CA GLU A 106 0.27 11.16 12.01
C GLU A 106 -0.10 11.65 10.61
N GLN A 107 -1.31 12.19 10.41
CA GLN A 107 -1.72 12.77 9.13
C GLN A 107 -0.78 13.90 8.71
N ALA A 108 -0.54 14.87 9.61
CA ALA A 108 0.36 15.99 9.34
C ALA A 108 1.79 15.53 9.00
N THR A 109 2.26 14.46 9.65
CA THR A 109 3.59 13.88 9.39
C THR A 109 3.65 13.25 7.98
N ARG A 110 2.59 12.53 7.58
CA ARG A 110 2.48 11.95 6.24
C ARG A 110 2.44 13.01 5.16
N ASP A 111 1.64 14.05 5.34
CA ASP A 111 1.54 15.18 4.40
C ASP A 111 2.90 15.88 4.24
N ALA A 112 3.63 16.07 5.34
CA ALA A 112 4.98 16.64 5.32
C ALA A 112 5.98 15.74 4.57
N ILE A 113 5.91 14.42 4.77
CA ILE A 113 6.73 13.46 4.02
C ILE A 113 6.38 13.49 2.54
N ALA A 114 5.10 13.47 2.17
CA ALA A 114 4.64 13.51 0.79
C ALA A 114 5.13 14.77 0.08
N SER A 115 4.96 15.94 0.72
CA SER A 115 5.46 17.22 0.21
C SER A 115 6.98 17.22 0.02
N ALA A 116 7.73 16.74 1.01
CA ALA A 116 9.19 16.65 0.91
C ALA A 116 9.64 15.68 -0.20
N THR A 117 8.96 14.54 -0.37
CA THR A 117 9.24 13.55 -1.41
C THR A 117 8.96 14.12 -2.80
N ALA A 118 7.82 14.79 -3.00
CA ALA A 118 7.50 15.50 -4.24
C ALA A 118 8.58 16.53 -4.59
N GLY A 119 9.02 17.32 -3.60
CA GLY A 119 10.14 18.27 -3.78
C GLY A 119 11.44 17.59 -4.19
N ARG A 120 11.80 16.47 -3.56
CA ARG A 120 13.01 15.69 -3.92
C ARG A 120 12.94 15.11 -5.33
N ILE A 121 11.78 14.63 -5.77
CA ILE A 121 11.55 14.15 -7.14
C ILE A 121 11.72 15.31 -8.13
N LEU A 122 11.12 16.46 -7.85
CA LEU A 122 11.23 17.65 -8.70
C LEU A 122 12.65 18.24 -8.73
N LEU A 123 13.51 17.94 -7.76
CA LEU A 123 14.91 18.40 -7.75
C LEU A 123 15.91 17.31 -8.19
N ALA A 124 15.45 16.12 -8.55
CA ALA A 124 16.27 14.92 -8.74
C ALA A 124 17.25 14.94 -9.92
N GLY A 125 17.13 15.89 -10.86
CA GLY A 125 17.97 15.97 -12.05
C GLY A 125 18.04 14.64 -12.81
N LYS A 126 19.24 14.11 -13.03
CA LYS A 126 19.48 12.83 -13.71
C LYS A 126 18.91 11.61 -12.97
N THR A 127 18.69 11.70 -11.66
CA THR A 127 18.12 10.61 -10.85
C THR A 127 16.60 10.63 -10.79
N PHE A 128 15.96 11.51 -11.56
CA PHE A 128 14.51 11.66 -11.58
C PHE A 128 13.79 10.35 -11.85
N GLU A 129 14.17 9.63 -12.91
CA GLU A 129 13.50 8.39 -13.32
C GLU A 129 13.56 7.32 -12.22
N VAL A 130 14.73 7.08 -11.65
CA VAL A 130 14.92 6.11 -10.56
C VAL A 130 14.07 6.48 -9.34
N ARG A 131 14.06 7.76 -8.96
CA ARG A 131 13.31 8.23 -7.78
C ARG A 131 11.82 8.14 -7.98
N ILE A 132 11.30 8.55 -9.13
CA ILE A 132 9.86 8.45 -9.39
C ILE A 132 9.43 6.99 -9.41
N LEU A 133 10.16 6.09 -10.07
CA LEU A 133 9.81 4.67 -10.12
C LEU A 133 9.82 4.02 -8.72
N LEU A 134 10.79 4.35 -7.88
CA LEU A 134 10.83 3.83 -6.51
C LEU A 134 9.64 4.31 -5.68
N THR A 135 9.34 5.62 -5.72
CA THR A 135 8.17 6.18 -5.01
C THR A 135 6.86 5.55 -5.49
N GLN A 136 6.72 5.35 -6.80
CA GLN A 136 5.54 4.73 -7.39
C GLN A 136 5.43 3.24 -7.04
N ALA A 137 6.54 2.52 -6.97
CA ALA A 137 6.54 1.13 -6.51
C ALA A 137 6.06 1.02 -5.05
N GLU A 138 6.48 1.92 -4.17
CA GLU A 138 6.01 1.96 -2.78
C GLU A 138 4.51 2.25 -2.69
N ALA A 139 4.03 3.28 -3.40
CA ALA A 139 2.61 3.68 -3.42
C ALA A 139 1.70 2.57 -3.96
N LEU A 140 2.03 1.98 -5.11
CA LEU A 140 1.24 0.93 -5.75
C LEU A 140 1.19 -0.34 -4.90
N ASN A 141 2.30 -0.71 -4.26
CA ASN A 141 2.34 -1.86 -3.38
C ASN A 141 1.47 -1.63 -2.13
N TYR A 142 1.57 -0.44 -1.53
CA TYR A 142 0.72 -0.06 -0.41
C TYR A 142 -0.77 -0.09 -0.79
N GLY A 143 -1.14 0.54 -1.91
CA GLY A 143 -2.52 0.57 -2.40
C GLY A 143 -3.09 -0.81 -2.69
N ASN A 144 -2.31 -1.71 -3.31
CA ASN A 144 -2.72 -3.10 -3.55
C ASN A 144 -3.09 -3.81 -2.24
N PHE A 145 -2.20 -3.81 -1.25
CA PHE A 145 -2.45 -4.51 0.01
C PHE A 145 -3.53 -3.83 0.86
N LEU A 146 -3.65 -2.51 0.80
CA LEU A 146 -4.73 -1.77 1.45
C LEU A 146 -6.10 -2.17 0.86
N ALA A 147 -6.25 -2.13 -0.47
CA ALA A 147 -7.48 -2.52 -1.15
C ALA A 147 -7.89 -3.97 -0.81
N ARG A 148 -6.96 -4.93 -0.80
CA ARG A 148 -7.24 -6.32 -0.36
C ARG A 148 -7.67 -6.42 1.10
N SER A 149 -7.14 -5.55 1.96
CA SER A 149 -7.46 -5.58 3.38
C SER A 149 -8.88 -5.06 3.62
N ILE A 150 -9.27 -4.01 2.89
CA ILE A 150 -10.64 -3.47 2.90
C ILE A 150 -11.61 -4.51 2.34
N ALA A 151 -11.31 -5.12 1.17
CA ALA A 151 -12.17 -6.13 0.53
C ALA A 151 -12.50 -7.33 1.44
N LYS A 152 -11.58 -7.70 2.34
CA LYS A 152 -11.80 -8.80 3.30
C LYS A 152 -12.72 -8.43 4.46
N GLY A 153 -12.78 -7.15 4.81
CA GLY A 153 -13.58 -6.66 5.92
C GLY A 153 -14.93 -6.08 5.49
N ASP A 154 -15.07 -5.66 4.23
CA ASP A 154 -16.31 -5.08 3.71
C ASP A 154 -17.38 -6.16 3.49
N THR A 155 -18.59 -5.84 3.96
CA THR A 155 -19.76 -6.71 3.93
C THR A 155 -20.55 -6.59 2.63
N ASP A 156 -20.33 -5.55 1.83
CA ASP A 156 -20.93 -5.41 0.51
C ASP A 156 -20.14 -6.22 -0.54
N PRO A 157 -20.78 -7.20 -1.19
CA PRO A 157 -20.08 -8.11 -2.11
C PRO A 157 -19.61 -7.41 -3.39
N ASP A 158 -20.30 -6.36 -3.86
CA ASP A 158 -19.94 -5.66 -5.09
C ASP A 158 -18.74 -4.73 -4.85
N ARG A 159 -18.71 -4.03 -3.70
CA ARG A 159 -17.54 -3.25 -3.28
C ARG A 159 -16.32 -4.13 -3.07
N SER A 160 -16.46 -5.23 -2.34
CA SER A 160 -15.38 -6.20 -2.11
C SER A 160 -14.81 -6.74 -3.41
N LYS A 161 -15.67 -7.10 -4.36
CA LYS A 161 -15.25 -7.56 -5.70
C LYS A 161 -14.50 -6.47 -6.47
N TYR A 162 -14.99 -5.22 -6.43
CA TYR A 162 -14.30 -4.10 -7.08
C TYR A 162 -12.91 -3.88 -6.48
N LEU A 163 -12.80 -3.89 -5.14
CA LEU A 163 -11.54 -3.69 -4.42
C LEU A 163 -10.51 -4.77 -4.71
N ASP A 164 -10.91 -6.04 -4.81
CA ASP A 164 -10.02 -7.12 -5.24
C ASP A 164 -9.54 -6.93 -6.69
N GLY A 165 -10.44 -6.44 -7.57
CA GLY A 165 -10.09 -6.05 -8.93
C GLY A 165 -9.11 -4.88 -8.98
N LEU A 166 -9.31 -3.85 -8.16
CA LEU A 166 -8.39 -2.71 -8.01
C LEU A 166 -7.03 -3.18 -7.50
N ALA A 167 -6.99 -4.00 -6.44
CA ALA A 167 -5.76 -4.57 -5.91
C ALA A 167 -4.96 -5.30 -6.99
N SER A 168 -5.63 -6.08 -7.84
CA SER A 168 -5.00 -6.80 -8.95
C SER A 168 -4.42 -5.85 -10.00
N ARG A 169 -5.13 -4.76 -10.35
CA ARG A 169 -4.64 -3.73 -11.28
C ARG A 169 -3.42 -3.00 -10.71
N LEU A 170 -3.45 -2.61 -9.43
CA LEU A 170 -2.33 -1.97 -8.74
C LEU A 170 -1.11 -2.90 -8.67
N GLU A 171 -1.30 -4.19 -8.42
CA GLU A 171 -0.22 -5.19 -8.45
C GLU A 171 0.44 -5.30 -9.82
N GLN A 172 -0.34 -5.24 -10.90
CA GLN A 172 0.19 -5.28 -12.27
C GLN A 172 1.01 -4.03 -12.59
N LEU A 173 0.53 -2.85 -12.20
CA LEU A 173 1.30 -1.61 -12.33
C LEU A 173 2.57 -1.63 -11.50
N TRP A 174 2.50 -2.17 -10.28
CA TRP A 174 3.66 -2.36 -9.42
C TRP A 174 4.72 -3.23 -10.09
N LYS A 175 4.34 -4.40 -10.61
CA LYS A 175 5.25 -5.32 -11.34
C LYS A 175 5.94 -4.65 -12.52
N ARG A 176 5.19 -3.85 -13.30
CA ARG A 176 5.75 -3.10 -14.43
C ARG A 176 6.72 -2.01 -13.98
N THR A 177 6.37 -1.31 -12.90
CA THR A 177 7.21 -0.26 -12.30
C THR A 177 8.52 -0.82 -11.77
N THR A 178 8.48 -1.93 -11.05
CA THR A 178 9.69 -2.59 -10.53
C THR A 178 10.53 -3.19 -11.64
N ALA A 179 9.91 -3.79 -12.67
CA ALA A 179 10.65 -4.28 -13.83
C ALA A 179 11.43 -3.14 -14.52
N ARG A 180 10.80 -1.98 -14.71
CA ARG A 180 11.48 -0.80 -15.26
C ARG A 180 12.60 -0.30 -14.35
N PHE A 181 12.38 -0.29 -13.04
CA PHE A 181 13.42 0.06 -12.08
C PHE A 181 14.62 -0.89 -12.17
N ASP A 182 14.38 -2.20 -12.24
CA ASP A 182 15.42 -3.22 -12.35
C ASP A 182 16.24 -3.07 -13.64
N GLU A 183 15.60 -2.76 -14.77
CA GLU A 183 16.27 -2.45 -16.04
C GLU A 183 17.28 -1.29 -15.88
N LEU A 184 16.90 -0.22 -15.16
CA LEU A 184 17.77 0.94 -14.96
C LEU A 184 18.96 0.64 -14.05
N VAL A 185 18.77 -0.22 -13.04
CA VAL A 185 19.85 -0.60 -12.11
C VAL A 185 20.80 -1.61 -12.76
N GLN A 186 20.32 -2.42 -13.71
CA GLN A 186 21.13 -3.42 -14.42
C GLN A 186 21.89 -2.85 -15.63
N GLN A 187 21.54 -1.67 -16.11
CA GLN A 187 22.28 -1.01 -17.20
C GLN A 187 23.67 -0.55 -16.72
N PRO A 188 24.76 -0.98 -17.38
CA PRO A 188 26.12 -0.57 -17.00
C PRO A 188 26.29 0.94 -17.17
N ALA A 189 27.03 1.56 -16.24
CA ALA A 189 27.21 3.00 -16.12
C ALA A 189 27.91 3.71 -17.31
N ASP A 190 28.32 2.97 -18.35
CA ASP A 190 29.24 3.43 -19.40
C ASP A 190 28.62 3.43 -20.82
N SER A 191 27.42 3.98 -20.99
CA SER A 191 26.83 4.19 -22.33
C SER A 191 26.28 5.59 -22.57
N GLY A 192 26.97 6.61 -22.05
CA GLY A 192 26.72 8.02 -22.35
C GLY A 192 27.95 8.90 -22.16
#